data_AF-A0A0F9UCT7-F1
#
_entry.id   AF-A0A0F9UCT7-F1
#
_cell.length_a   1.000
_cell.length_b   1.000
_cell.length_c   1.000
_cell.angle_alpha   90.00
_cell.angle_beta   90.00
_cell.angle_gamma   90.00
#
_symmetry.space_group_name_H-M   'P 1'
#
loop_
_entity.id
_entity.type
_entity.pdbx_description
1 polymer ?
#
loop_
_entity_poly.entity_id
_entity_poly.type
_entity_poly.pdbx_seq_one_letter_code
_entity_poly.pdbx_strand_id
1 'polypeptide(L)'
;MVNSLKGDGKAIFTVFIGAIIAVVFLASIADSVFTQSNTFTVSSENNTAPATNASIALTGRELIGTPVTQNASNVTGLTLQDLGVFIDERIINGIKTVALTVNQTGSAFVGETINVTYEFGPDGYLERQSDRSIAGLIVLFGALAGVVFVLVVFIKNGSFGDLISRVRAGRRK
;
A
#
# COMPACT_ATOMS: atom_id res chain seq x y z
N MET A 1 14.82 -47.00 2.75
CA MET A 1 14.22 -45.73 3.23
C MET A 1 15.25 -44.62 3.47
N VAL A 2 16.50 -44.91 3.86
CA VAL A 2 17.52 -43.87 4.19
C VAL A 2 18.00 -43.03 2.99
N ASN A 3 17.96 -43.55 1.76
CA ASN A 3 18.42 -42.81 0.58
C ASN A 3 17.42 -41.78 0.03
N SER A 4 16.11 -41.91 0.33
CA SER A 4 15.09 -40.91 -0.06
C SER A 4 15.24 -39.61 0.76
N LEU A 5 15.69 -39.71 2.01
CA LEU A 5 15.94 -38.57 2.90
C LEU A 5 17.17 -37.71 2.49
N LYS A 6 18.12 -38.25 1.70
CA LYS A 6 19.32 -37.51 1.28
C LYS A 6 19.06 -36.51 0.16
N GLY A 7 18.12 -36.80 -0.75
CA GLY A 7 17.73 -35.90 -1.84
C GLY A 7 16.60 -34.97 -1.42
N ASP A 8 15.45 -35.54 -1.05
CA ASP A 8 14.26 -34.76 -0.70
C ASP A 8 14.46 -33.92 0.56
N GLY A 9 15.18 -34.42 1.57
CA GLY A 9 15.50 -33.65 2.77
C GLY A 9 16.35 -32.41 2.48
N LYS A 10 17.34 -32.52 1.58
CA LYS A 10 18.16 -31.38 1.15
C LYS A 10 17.35 -30.38 0.31
N ALA A 11 16.50 -30.88 -0.59
CA ALA A 11 15.63 -30.03 -1.40
C ALA A 11 14.63 -29.25 -0.53
N ILE A 12 13.96 -29.92 0.41
CA ILE A 12 13.01 -29.31 1.34
C ILE A 12 13.70 -28.25 2.20
N PHE A 13 14.88 -28.54 2.76
CA PHE A 13 15.60 -27.58 3.59
C PHE A 13 16.06 -26.35 2.80
N THR A 14 16.51 -26.56 1.55
CA THR A 14 16.92 -25.47 0.65
C THR A 14 15.72 -24.60 0.24
N VAL A 15 14.58 -25.23 -0.07
CA VAL A 15 13.32 -24.51 -0.34
C VAL A 15 12.87 -23.73 0.88
N PHE A 16 12.94 -24.31 2.07
CA PHE A 16 12.48 -23.66 3.30
C PHE A 16 13.26 -22.38 3.57
N ILE A 17 14.60 -22.43 3.52
CA ILE A 17 15.45 -21.25 3.71
C ILE A 17 15.23 -20.23 2.59
N GLY A 18 15.24 -20.67 1.32
CA GLY A 18 15.07 -19.77 0.18
C GLY A 18 13.69 -19.10 0.15
N ALA A 19 12.64 -19.83 0.51
CA ALA A 19 11.28 -19.31 0.58
C ALA A 19 11.11 -18.30 1.71
N ILE A 20 11.69 -18.54 2.89
CA ILE A 20 11.66 -17.55 3.99
C ILE A 20 12.32 -16.24 3.54
N ILE A 21 13.51 -16.32 2.94
CA ILE A 21 14.22 -15.14 2.45
C ILE A 21 13.38 -14.42 1.39
N ALA A 22 12.88 -15.15 0.40
CA ALA A 22 12.06 -14.58 -0.67
C ALA A 22 10.79 -13.90 -0.13
N VAL A 23 10.07 -14.53 0.80
CA VAL A 23 8.85 -13.98 1.39
C VAL A 23 9.15 -12.73 2.22
N VAL A 24 10.21 -12.72 3.03
CA VAL A 24 10.55 -11.56 3.87
C VAL A 24 10.87 -10.34 3.00
N PHE A 25 11.67 -10.51 1.94
CA PHE A 25 11.98 -9.41 1.03
C PHE A 25 10.75 -8.98 0.22
N LEU A 26 9.98 -9.93 -0.30
CA LEU A 26 8.81 -9.63 -1.11
C LEU A 26 7.71 -8.96 -0.29
N ALA A 27 7.53 -9.33 0.98
CA ALA A 27 6.54 -8.72 1.86
C ALA A 27 6.79 -7.22 2.04
N SER A 28 8.03 -6.82 2.38
CA SER A 28 8.38 -5.41 2.54
C SER A 28 8.19 -4.59 1.25
N ILE A 29 8.51 -5.17 0.10
CA ILE A 29 8.30 -4.54 -1.21
C ILE A 29 6.80 -4.45 -1.51
N ALA A 30 6.04 -5.51 -1.26
CA ALA A 30 4.60 -5.57 -1.49
C ALA A 30 3.86 -4.54 -0.63
N ASP A 31 4.21 -4.40 0.64
CA ASP A 31 3.63 -3.38 1.53
C ASP A 31 3.91 -1.98 1.01
N SER A 32 5.15 -1.71 0.59
CA SER A 32 5.53 -0.41 0.03
C SER A 32 4.74 -0.10 -1.25
N VAL A 33 4.65 -1.07 -2.17
CA VAL A 33 3.87 -0.93 -3.41
C VAL A 33 2.38 -0.74 -3.12
N PHE A 34 1.84 -1.47 -2.15
CA PHE A 34 0.44 -1.36 -1.74
C PHE A 34 0.14 0.04 -1.19
N THR A 35 0.96 0.54 -0.28
CA THR A 35 0.79 1.89 0.26
C THR A 35 0.90 2.94 -0.85
N GLN A 36 1.90 2.86 -1.72
CA GLN A 36 2.12 3.86 -2.77
C GLN A 36 1.09 3.80 -3.91
N SER A 37 0.42 2.67 -4.10
CA SER A 37 -0.53 2.49 -5.21
C SER A 37 -2.00 2.67 -4.82
N ASN A 38 -2.30 2.68 -3.52
CA ASN A 38 -3.66 2.84 -3.05
C ASN A 38 -3.90 4.23 -2.47
N THR A 39 -5.16 4.61 -2.52
CA THR A 39 -5.68 5.76 -1.79
C THR A 39 -6.34 5.28 -0.51
N PHE A 40 -6.42 6.17 0.46
CA PHE A 40 -7.04 5.89 1.74
C PHE A 40 -8.10 6.94 2.01
N THR A 41 -9.21 6.50 2.61
CA THR A 41 -10.30 7.40 2.98
C THR A 41 -10.29 7.60 4.48
N VAL A 42 -10.22 8.86 4.88
CA VAL A 42 -10.60 9.28 6.23
C VAL A 42 -12.09 9.55 6.21
N SER A 43 -12.83 8.90 7.10
CA SER A 43 -14.28 9.10 7.27
C SER A 43 -14.55 9.70 8.63
N SER A 44 -15.18 10.87 8.62
CA SER A 44 -15.69 11.54 9.81
C SER A 44 -14.68 11.72 10.94
N GLU A 45 -13.46 12.13 10.62
CA GLU A 45 -12.45 12.47 11.61
C GLU A 45 -12.72 13.86 12.19
N ASN A 46 -12.60 14.00 13.51
CA ASN A 46 -12.83 15.26 14.19
C ASN A 46 -11.51 16.04 14.31
N ASN A 47 -11.50 17.25 13.77
CA ASN A 47 -10.38 18.17 13.84
C ASN A 47 -10.86 19.53 14.36
N THR A 48 -10.06 20.17 15.22
CA THR A 48 -10.34 21.53 15.66
C THR A 48 -10.00 22.51 14.54
N ALA A 49 -10.94 23.37 14.18
CA ALA A 49 -10.74 24.38 13.16
C ALA A 49 -9.57 25.33 13.54
N PRO A 50 -8.60 25.55 12.64
CA PRO A 50 -7.52 26.52 12.87
C PRO A 50 -8.05 27.96 12.99
N ALA A 51 -7.14 28.85 13.39
CA ALA A 51 -7.36 30.29 13.29
C ALA A 51 -7.66 30.73 11.84
N THR A 52 -8.31 31.87 11.68
CA THR A 52 -8.59 32.44 10.36
C THR A 52 -7.31 32.63 9.54
N ASN A 53 -7.34 32.16 8.30
CA ASN A 53 -6.23 32.06 7.35
C ASN A 53 -5.05 31.19 7.81
N ALA A 54 -5.24 30.35 8.83
CA ALA A 54 -4.30 29.31 9.20
C ALA A 54 -4.76 27.95 8.69
N SER A 55 -3.79 27.05 8.59
CA SER A 55 -4.00 25.67 8.13
C SER A 55 -3.45 24.71 9.18
N ILE A 56 -4.16 23.60 9.41
CA ILE A 56 -3.63 22.46 10.16
C ILE A 56 -3.26 21.34 9.18
N ALA A 57 -2.21 20.60 9.50
CA ALA A 57 -1.85 19.39 8.75
C ALA A 57 -2.83 18.28 9.09
N LEU A 58 -3.40 17.66 8.05
CA LEU A 58 -4.17 16.42 8.11
C LEU A 58 -3.31 15.24 7.64
N THR A 59 -3.84 14.03 7.77
CA THR A 59 -3.16 12.82 7.29
C THR A 59 -3.14 12.81 5.76
N GLY A 60 -2.02 12.40 5.17
CA GLY A 60 -1.88 12.29 3.72
C GLY A 60 -1.08 13.41 3.07
N ARG A 61 -0.67 13.17 1.83
CA ARG A 61 0.19 14.07 1.05
C ARG A 61 -0.53 14.64 -0.16
N GLU A 62 -1.30 13.78 -0.82
CA GLU A 62 -2.08 14.11 -2.02
C GLU A 62 -3.56 14.07 -1.66
N LEU A 63 -4.31 15.10 -2.00
CA LEU A 63 -5.76 15.13 -1.85
C LEU A 63 -6.39 14.50 -3.09
N ILE A 64 -7.16 13.44 -2.88
CA ILE A 64 -7.82 12.71 -3.96
C ILE A 64 -9.32 13.00 -3.89
N GLY A 65 -9.91 13.27 -5.05
CA GLY A 65 -11.34 13.53 -5.16
C GLY A 65 -11.77 14.83 -4.47
N THR A 66 -13.05 14.89 -4.08
CA THR A 66 -13.64 16.05 -3.42
C THR A 66 -13.79 15.78 -1.92
N PRO A 67 -13.12 16.55 -1.05
CA PRO A 67 -13.31 16.42 0.38
C PRO A 67 -14.74 16.80 0.78
N VAL A 68 -15.13 16.46 2.01
CA VAL A 68 -16.37 16.89 2.66
C VAL A 68 -16.02 17.38 4.06
N THR A 69 -16.43 18.61 4.37
CA THR A 69 -16.29 19.22 5.70
C THR A 69 -17.68 19.46 6.28
N GLN A 70 -17.92 19.00 7.51
CA GLN A 70 -19.19 19.16 8.23
C GLN A 70 -18.90 19.62 9.66
N ASN A 71 -19.83 20.32 10.30
CA ASN A 71 -19.67 20.66 11.71
C ASN A 71 -20.08 19.45 12.55
N ALA A 72 -19.25 19.02 13.50
CA ALA A 72 -19.52 17.85 14.35
C ALA A 72 -20.83 18.00 15.16
N SER A 73 -21.29 19.22 15.41
CA SER A 73 -22.54 19.51 16.11
C SER A 73 -23.76 19.70 15.19
N ASN A 74 -23.57 19.76 13.86
CA ASN A 74 -24.65 20.12 12.94
C ASN A 74 -25.11 18.90 12.11
N VAL A 75 -26.31 18.42 12.43
CA VAL A 75 -27.00 17.25 11.87
C VAL A 75 -27.58 17.52 10.48
N THR A 76 -27.45 18.74 9.96
CA THR A 76 -27.91 19.14 8.64
C THR A 76 -26.73 19.11 7.68
N GLY A 77 -26.76 18.24 6.67
CA GLY A 77 -25.65 17.92 5.76
C GLY A 77 -25.19 19.07 4.83
N LEU A 78 -25.01 20.27 5.37
CA LEU A 78 -24.40 21.41 4.72
C LEU A 78 -22.88 21.22 4.75
N THR A 79 -22.26 21.27 3.57
CA THR A 79 -20.82 21.24 3.44
C THR A 79 -20.24 22.59 3.85
N LEU A 80 -19.29 22.61 4.79
CA LEU A 80 -18.68 23.86 5.28
C LEU A 80 -17.69 24.49 4.29
N GLN A 81 -17.39 23.80 3.18
CA GLN A 81 -16.55 24.33 2.10
C GLN A 81 -17.07 25.65 1.55
N ASP A 82 -18.37 25.73 1.28
CA ASP A 82 -19.02 26.96 0.81
C ASP A 82 -19.05 28.07 1.87
N LEU A 83 -18.87 27.69 3.14
CA LEU A 83 -18.80 28.61 4.27
C LEU A 83 -17.36 28.99 4.64
N GLY A 84 -16.37 28.62 3.81
CA GLY A 84 -14.98 29.04 4.01
C GLY A 84 -14.10 28.10 4.82
N VAL A 85 -14.56 26.86 5.05
CA VAL A 85 -13.77 25.78 5.68
C VAL A 85 -13.49 24.69 4.65
N PHE A 86 -12.28 24.69 4.10
CA PHE A 86 -11.90 23.82 2.99
C PHE A 86 -10.71 22.93 3.35
N ILE A 87 -10.63 21.81 2.64
CA ILE A 87 -9.47 20.94 2.67
C ILE A 87 -8.73 21.11 1.35
N ASP A 88 -7.46 21.44 1.42
CA ASP A 88 -6.59 21.69 0.27
C ASP A 88 -5.19 21.10 0.47
N GLU A 89 -4.42 20.98 -0.60
CA GLU A 89 -3.02 20.57 -0.51
C GLU A 89 -2.14 21.78 -0.23
N ARG A 90 -1.37 21.74 0.85
CA ARG A 90 -0.46 22.83 1.22
C ARG A 90 0.90 22.33 1.66
N ILE A 91 1.90 23.22 1.59
CA ILE A 91 3.23 22.96 2.14
C ILE A 91 3.23 23.45 3.59
N ILE A 92 3.25 22.52 4.53
CA ILE A 92 3.35 22.80 5.97
C ILE A 92 4.70 22.24 6.43
N ASN A 93 5.54 23.09 7.04
CA ASN A 93 6.89 22.72 7.47
C ASN A 93 7.76 22.11 6.35
N GLY A 94 7.62 22.61 5.12
CA GLY A 94 8.42 22.18 3.96
C GLY A 94 7.97 20.88 3.30
N ILE A 95 6.87 20.27 3.75
CA ILE A 95 6.35 19.02 3.19
C ILE A 95 4.92 19.24 2.68
N LYS A 96 4.65 18.78 1.44
CA LYS A 96 3.29 18.77 0.87
C LYS A 96 2.39 17.90 1.75
N THR A 97 1.25 18.42 2.18
CA THR A 97 0.36 17.75 3.13
C THR A 97 -1.07 18.17 2.81
N VAL A 98 -2.02 17.26 2.99
CA VAL A 98 -3.43 17.61 2.98
C VAL A 98 -3.70 18.47 4.22
N ALA A 99 -4.37 19.60 4.06
CA ALA A 99 -4.54 20.57 5.12
C ALA A 99 -5.99 21.02 5.24
N LEU A 100 -6.45 21.21 6.48
CA LEU A 100 -7.71 21.89 6.76
C LEU A 100 -7.40 23.37 6.94
N THR A 101 -8.07 24.22 6.17
CA THR A 101 -7.87 25.67 6.16
C THR A 101 -9.21 26.37 6.39
N VAL A 102 -9.17 27.44 7.18
CA VAL A 102 -10.33 28.33 7.42
C VAL A 102 -10.00 29.71 6.87
N ASN A 103 -10.81 30.26 5.97
CA ASN A 103 -10.63 31.63 5.48
C ASN A 103 -11.47 32.64 6.30
N GLN A 104 -11.49 33.90 5.87
CA GLN A 104 -12.26 34.97 6.50
C GLN A 104 -13.78 34.73 6.54
N THR A 105 -14.37 34.05 5.55
CA THR A 105 -15.81 33.76 5.57
C THR A 105 -16.16 32.64 6.55
N GLY A 106 -15.21 31.77 6.88
CA GLY A 106 -15.35 30.70 7.86
C GLY A 106 -14.97 31.08 9.29
N SER A 107 -14.77 32.35 9.60
CA SER A 107 -14.29 32.80 10.93
C SER A 107 -15.18 32.37 12.10
N ALA A 108 -16.48 32.15 11.85
CA ALA A 108 -17.44 31.68 12.85
C ALA A 108 -17.17 30.23 13.33
N PHE A 109 -16.36 29.46 12.60
CA PHE A 109 -16.04 28.08 12.93
C PHE A 109 -14.68 27.92 13.61
N VAL A 110 -13.91 29.00 13.80
CA VAL A 110 -12.58 28.93 14.44
C VAL A 110 -12.70 28.38 15.86
N GLY A 111 -11.93 27.34 16.17
CA GLY A 111 -11.99 26.66 17.47
C GLY A 111 -13.12 25.64 17.62
N GLU A 112 -14.04 25.56 16.67
CA GLU A 112 -15.09 24.53 16.64
C GLU A 112 -14.53 23.18 16.17
N THR A 113 -15.25 22.10 16.51
CA THR A 113 -14.90 20.76 16.03
C THR A 113 -15.52 20.52 14.66
N ILE A 114 -14.67 20.32 13.66
CA ILE A 114 -15.04 20.04 12.28
C ILE A 114 -14.84 18.56 12.00
N ASN A 115 -15.89 17.93 11.48
CA ASN A 115 -15.86 16.59 10.96
C ASN A 115 -15.38 16.62 9.51
N VAL A 116 -14.28 15.93 9.21
CA VAL A 116 -13.68 15.89 7.88
C VAL A 116 -13.76 14.47 7.31
N THR A 117 -14.14 14.40 6.03
CA THR A 117 -14.09 13.17 5.24
C THR A 117 -13.38 13.48 3.94
N TYR A 118 -12.30 12.77 3.64
CA TYR A 118 -11.51 13.02 2.43
C TYR A 118 -10.77 11.75 2.04
N GLU A 119 -10.48 11.63 0.75
CA GLU A 119 -9.61 10.61 0.21
C GLU A 119 -8.22 11.20 -0.01
N PHE A 120 -7.17 10.45 0.29
CA PHE A 120 -5.81 10.92 0.17
C PHE A 120 -4.86 9.85 -0.37
N GLY A 121 -3.81 10.31 -1.06
CA GLY A 121 -2.61 9.54 -1.36
C GLY A 121 -1.60 9.68 -0.22
N PRO A 122 -1.01 8.58 0.27
CA PRO A 122 0.01 8.61 1.32
C PRO A 122 1.36 9.12 0.77
N ASP A 123 2.39 9.08 1.60
CA ASP A 123 3.74 9.43 1.18
C ASP A 123 4.26 8.50 0.07
N GLY A 124 4.88 9.10 -0.96
CA GLY A 124 5.32 8.39 -2.15
C GLY A 124 4.18 7.87 -3.05
N TYR A 125 2.96 8.38 -2.92
CA TYR A 125 1.83 7.97 -3.75
C TYR A 125 2.13 8.13 -5.25
N LEU A 126 1.81 7.10 -6.02
CA LEU A 126 1.95 7.07 -7.47
C LEU A 126 0.68 7.65 -8.10
N GLU A 127 0.75 8.94 -8.44
CA GLU A 127 -0.37 9.69 -9.01
C GLU A 127 -0.85 9.11 -10.35
N ARG A 128 0.08 8.66 -11.19
CA ARG A 128 -0.25 8.12 -12.52
C ARG A 128 -0.64 6.66 -12.43
N GLN A 129 -1.72 6.30 -13.12
CA GLN A 129 -2.19 4.92 -13.23
C GLN A 129 -1.14 3.98 -13.84
N SER A 130 -0.32 4.47 -14.77
CA SER A 130 0.79 3.71 -15.36
C SER A 130 1.80 3.26 -14.29
N ASP A 131 2.13 4.16 -13.37
CA ASP A 131 3.21 3.96 -12.41
C ASP A 131 2.76 2.96 -11.33
N ARG A 132 1.49 3.06 -10.90
CA ARG A 132 0.83 2.05 -10.05
C ARG A 132 0.81 0.66 -10.68
N SER A 133 0.52 0.59 -11.97
CA SER A 133 0.48 -0.68 -12.71
C SER A 133 1.86 -1.32 -12.79
N ILE A 134 2.90 -0.52 -13.03
CA ILE A 134 4.30 -0.99 -13.07
C ILE A 134 4.73 -1.47 -11.69
N ALA A 135 4.42 -0.73 -10.62
CA ALA A 135 4.74 -1.11 -9.26
C ALA A 135 4.10 -2.47 -8.88
N GLY A 136 2.84 -2.69 -9.25
CA GLY A 136 2.16 -3.98 -9.08
C GLY A 136 2.85 -5.13 -9.84
N LEU A 137 3.36 -4.88 -11.05
CA LEU A 137 4.08 -5.88 -11.84
C LEU A 137 5.40 -6.32 -11.16
N ILE A 138 6.08 -5.42 -10.44
CA ILE A 138 7.31 -5.77 -9.71
C ILE A 138 7.03 -6.86 -8.66
N VAL A 139 5.95 -6.70 -7.90
CA VAL A 139 5.53 -7.70 -6.89
C VAL A 139 5.15 -9.01 -7.56
N LEU A 140 4.43 -8.95 -8.68
CA LEU A 140 4.02 -10.14 -9.44
C LEU A 140 5.22 -10.93 -9.97
N PHE A 141 6.20 -10.26 -10.59
CA PHE A 141 7.41 -10.92 -11.08
C PHE A 141 8.29 -11.45 -9.94
N GLY A 142 8.36 -10.74 -8.80
CA GLY A 142 9.03 -11.22 -7.60
C GLY A 142 8.40 -12.51 -7.05
N ALA A 143 7.06 -12.55 -6.97
CA ALA A 143 6.32 -13.75 -6.56
C ALA A 143 6.56 -14.92 -7.53
N LEU A 144 6.52 -14.66 -8.85
CA LEU A 144 6.77 -15.67 -9.88
C LEU A 144 8.20 -16.23 -9.78
N ALA A 145 9.19 -15.37 -9.55
CA ALA A 145 10.58 -15.79 -9.37
C ALA A 145 10.74 -16.75 -8.17
N GLY A 146 10.02 -16.50 -7.07
CA GLY A 146 9.95 -17.41 -5.92
C GLY A 146 9.40 -18.79 -6.29
N VAL A 147 8.31 -18.85 -7.06
CA VAL A 147 7.73 -20.12 -7.54
C VAL A 147 8.72 -20.87 -8.44
N VAL A 148 9.35 -20.18 -9.39
CA VAL A 148 10.35 -20.77 -10.29
C VAL A 148 11.55 -21.32 -9.49
N PHE A 149 12.01 -20.59 -8.47
CA PHE A 149 13.07 -21.06 -7.57
C PHE A 149 12.70 -22.40 -6.92
N VAL A 150 11.50 -22.51 -6.34
CA VAL A 150 11.04 -23.75 -5.70
C VAL A 150 11.03 -24.91 -6.71
N LEU A 151 10.46 -24.69 -7.91
CA LEU A 151 10.43 -25.70 -8.97
C LEU A 151 11.82 -26.17 -9.37
N VAL A 152 12.76 -25.24 -9.58
CA VAL A 152 14.14 -25.58 -9.97
C VAL A 152 14.84 -26.40 -8.90
N VAL A 153 14.63 -26.09 -7.61
CA VAL A 153 15.22 -26.85 -6.51
C VAL A 153 14.68 -28.29 -6.47
N PHE A 154 13.37 -28.47 -6.63
CA PHE A 154 12.77 -29.82 -6.68
C PHE A 154 13.21 -30.62 -7.92
N ILE A 155 13.40 -29.97 -9.07
CA ILE A 155 13.89 -30.64 -10.29
C ILE A 155 15.37 -31.01 -10.17
N LYS A 156 16.21 -30.19 -9.54
CA LYS A 156 17.66 -30.45 -9.47
C LYS A 156 18.08 -31.33 -8.30
N ASN A 157 17.42 -31.19 -7.16
CA ASN A 157 17.86 -31.79 -5.89
C ASN A 157 16.83 -32.76 -5.28
N GLY A 158 15.59 -32.79 -5.78
CA GLY A 158 14.50 -33.61 -5.24
C GLY A 158 14.09 -34.76 -6.16
N SER A 159 13.15 -35.56 -5.66
CA SER A 159 12.60 -36.75 -6.32
C SER A 159 11.94 -36.48 -7.68
N PHE A 160 11.50 -35.25 -7.96
CA PHE A 160 10.94 -34.86 -9.27
C PHE A 160 11.97 -34.96 -10.40
N GLY A 161 13.22 -34.56 -10.15
CA GLY A 161 14.32 -34.72 -11.11
C GLY A 161 14.62 -36.18 -11.43
N ASP A 162 14.62 -37.02 -10.40
CA ASP A 162 14.83 -38.45 -10.51
C ASP A 162 13.69 -39.16 -11.26
N LEU A 163 12.45 -38.69 -11.08
CA LEU A 163 11.30 -39.22 -11.82
C LEU A 163 11.42 -38.91 -13.32
N ILE A 164 11.75 -37.66 -13.66
CA ILE A 164 11.90 -37.20 -15.05
C ILE A 164 13.07 -37.92 -15.74
N SER A 165 14.20 -38.10 -15.06
CA SER A 165 15.36 -38.78 -15.62
C SER A 165 15.09 -40.27 -15.88
N ARG A 166 14.34 -40.95 -15.00
CA ARG A 166 13.92 -42.35 -15.19
C ARG A 166 12.96 -42.53 -16.37
N VAL A 167 11.96 -41.65 -16.51
CA VAL A 167 11.04 -41.66 -17.66
C VAL A 167 11.80 -41.46 -18.97
N ARG A 168 12.81 -40.58 -18.98
CA ARG A 168 13.62 -40.30 -20.16
C ARG A 168 14.57 -41.46 -20.53
N ALA A 169 15.09 -42.18 -19.55
CA ALA A 169 15.90 -43.38 -19.76
C ALA A 169 15.07 -44.57 -20.28
N GLY A 170 13.81 -44.69 -19.85
CA GLY A 170 12.89 -45.75 -20.32
C GLY A 170 12.46 -45.62 -21.78
N ARG A 171 12.47 -44.41 -22.37
CA ARG A 171 12.12 -44.18 -23.78
C ARG A 171 13.27 -44.42 -24.78
N ARG A 172 14.47 -44.78 -24.31
CA ARG A 172 15.64 -45.08 -25.16
C ARG A 172 15.88 -46.58 -25.37
N LYS A 173 14.97 -47.43 -24.92
CA LYS A 173 14.89 -48.85 -25.28
C LYS A 173 13.72 -49.05 -26.24
#